data_AF-A0A7M3XUB3-F1
#
_entry.id   AF-A0A7M3XUB3-F1
#
_cell.length_a   1.000
_cell.length_b   1.000
_cell.length_c   1.000
_cell.angle_alpha   90.00
_cell.angle_beta   90.00
_cell.angle_gamma   90.00
#
_symmetry.space_group_name_H-M   'P 1'
#
loop_
_entity.id
_entity.type
_entity.pdbx_description
1 polymer ?
#
loop_
_entity_poly.entity_id
_entity_poly.type
_entity_poly.pdbx_seq_one_letter_code
_entity_poly.pdbx_strand_id
1 'polypeptide(L)'
;MTGPVIGIDLGTTNSCVATLEGGKPVVIPNSEGSRTTPSVVAFSKNGGDRVVGITAKRQAVTNSERTIMSVKREMGTDWKKEIDDSEYTPQEISAFILQKLKSDAEDYLGREVNQAVITCPAYFTDAQRQATKDAGRIAGLEVLRIINEPTAAALAYGVDKDDDQTILVYDLGGGTFDVSVLEIYQVDGQPQIEVKATSGDNRLGGDDFDEVVIDWLVSEFKKSTGIDLSSDMTAITRLREAAEKAKIELSGTSTTQINLPFITMSGDGQPEHLDISLSKAKFEDLISDLVERTMGPTRRAMKDAGIKKGNVDKVILVGGSTRVPAVQEAIEKEVGKPPFKGINPDEAVAVGAVLQAGIITGDEGVTDVLLLDVTPLTLGIETLGGIMTTMIERNTTIPSRRSETFSTAADNQPAVEVHVLQGEREFAKDNITLGRFHLMGIPPSPRGIPQIEVTFDIDANGIVNVSAKDLGTGTEQSIKIESQTSLTEDEINAKVAEAEEFASEDKRRKAGVTLINSADGMVYQATKMLNEAAEKISDLNAEPIHAKLEELRALITKDDKTIDVDDLDEAAVQAKMSEVEESLHEVSAKLYEAAAAEMAEQQESEGSEDVVEADFEEVESDDSDE
;
A
#
# COMPACT_ATOMS: atom_id res chain seq x y z
N MET A 1 0.65 21.74 17.82
CA MET A 1 -0.10 20.54 17.42
C MET A 1 0.81 19.81 16.44
N THR A 2 1.23 18.61 16.80
CA THR A 2 1.84 17.67 15.85
C THR A 2 0.85 17.48 14.69
N GLY A 3 1.35 17.43 13.45
CA GLY A 3 0.51 17.23 12.27
C GLY A 3 -0.24 15.89 12.34
N PRO A 4 -1.25 15.67 11.49
CA PRO A 4 -1.87 14.35 11.39
C PRO A 4 -0.82 13.27 11.09
N VAL A 5 -0.95 12.13 11.76
CA VAL A 5 -0.12 10.95 11.54
C VAL A 5 -0.99 9.87 10.90
N ILE A 6 -0.43 9.15 9.93
CA ILE A 6 -1.14 8.07 9.22
C ILE A 6 -0.45 6.72 9.42
N GLY A 7 -1.26 5.66 9.36
CA GLY A 7 -0.79 4.28 9.28
C GLY A 7 -0.95 3.79 7.85
N ILE A 8 0.13 3.29 7.26
CA ILE A 8 0.15 2.80 5.89
C ILE A 8 0.47 1.32 5.87
N ASP A 9 -0.44 0.54 5.31
CA ASP A 9 -0.15 -0.79 4.80
C ASP A 9 0.35 -0.68 3.35
N LEU A 10 1.66 -0.80 3.14
CA LEU A 10 2.26 -0.81 1.80
C LEU A 10 2.29 -2.24 1.29
N GLY A 11 1.20 -2.78 0.75
CA GLY A 11 1.16 -4.19 0.31
C GLY A 11 1.70 -4.43 -1.10
N THR A 12 1.96 -5.70 -1.43
CA THR A 12 2.48 -6.10 -2.77
C THR A 12 1.48 -5.82 -3.88
N THR A 13 0.20 -6.14 -3.67
CA THR A 13 -0.86 -6.01 -4.68
C THR A 13 -1.73 -4.80 -4.43
N ASN A 14 -2.07 -4.53 -3.16
CA ASN A 14 -2.86 -3.38 -2.75
C ASN A 14 -2.22 -2.76 -1.52
N SER A 15 -2.36 -1.44 -1.40
CA SER A 15 -1.98 -0.68 -0.22
C SER A 15 -3.22 -0.05 0.41
N CYS A 16 -3.15 0.25 1.71
CA CYS A 16 -4.24 0.80 2.50
C CYS A 16 -3.69 1.87 3.44
N VAL A 17 -4.47 2.93 3.68
CA VAL A 17 -4.07 4.03 4.57
C VAL A 17 -5.17 4.32 5.57
N ALA A 18 -4.78 4.56 6.83
CA ALA A 18 -5.67 4.88 7.92
C ALA A 18 -5.17 6.10 8.72
N THR A 19 -6.11 6.81 9.34
CA THR A 19 -5.89 7.95 10.25
C THR A 19 -6.58 7.69 11.59
N LEU A 20 -6.30 8.51 12.60
CA LEU A 20 -7.05 8.56 13.85
C LEU A 20 -8.07 9.69 13.82
N GLU A 21 -9.31 9.38 14.17
CA GLU A 21 -10.37 10.36 14.39
C GLU A 21 -10.97 10.14 15.78
N GLY A 22 -10.73 11.09 16.70
CA GLY A 22 -11.21 10.99 18.08
C GLY A 22 -10.72 9.72 18.79
N GLY A 23 -9.45 9.34 18.57
CA GLY A 23 -8.84 8.14 19.13
C GLY A 23 -9.19 6.83 18.40
N LYS A 24 -10.09 6.86 17.42
CA LYS A 24 -10.51 5.66 16.70
C LYS A 24 -9.80 5.57 15.35
N PRO A 25 -9.28 4.39 14.97
CA PRO A 25 -8.68 4.20 13.65
C PRO A 25 -9.77 4.22 12.57
N VAL A 26 -9.55 5.00 11.52
CA VAL A 26 -10.42 5.14 10.35
C VAL A 26 -9.60 4.92 9.09
N VAL A 27 -9.97 3.92 8.28
CA VAL A 27 -9.38 3.72 6.94
C VAL A 27 -9.95 4.75 5.97
N ILE A 28 -9.05 5.41 5.26
CA ILE A 28 -9.36 6.49 4.33
C ILE A 28 -9.64 5.89 2.93
N PRO A 29 -10.79 6.20 2.31
CA PRO A 29 -11.02 5.85 0.91
C PRO A 29 -10.13 6.70 -0.01
N ASN A 30 -9.60 6.10 -1.07
CA ASN A 30 -8.88 6.83 -2.11
C ASN A 30 -9.80 7.73 -2.95
N SER A 31 -9.20 8.55 -3.82
CA SER A 31 -9.91 9.41 -4.78
C SER A 31 -10.94 8.68 -5.66
N GLU A 32 -10.79 7.36 -5.87
CA GLU A 32 -11.72 6.54 -6.65
C GLU A 32 -12.83 5.88 -5.80
N GLY A 33 -12.86 6.14 -4.49
CA GLY A 33 -13.86 5.64 -3.55
C GLY A 33 -13.60 4.23 -3.01
N SER A 34 -12.44 3.64 -3.31
CA SER A 34 -12.01 2.33 -2.78
C SER A 34 -11.26 2.51 -1.47
N ARG A 35 -11.38 1.56 -0.55
CA ARG A 35 -10.66 1.54 0.74
C ARG A 35 -9.22 1.02 0.61
N THR A 36 -8.89 0.47 -0.56
CA THR A 36 -7.54 0.03 -0.91
C THR A 36 -7.15 0.56 -2.30
N THR A 37 -5.87 0.81 -2.48
CA THR A 37 -5.27 1.32 -3.71
C THR A 37 -4.35 0.26 -4.30
N PRO A 38 -4.54 -0.19 -5.56
CA PRO A 38 -3.61 -1.13 -6.18
C PRO A 38 -2.16 -0.60 -6.16
N SER A 39 -1.22 -1.44 -5.75
CA SER A 39 0.22 -1.13 -5.73
C SER A 39 0.81 -1.23 -7.13
N VAL A 40 0.32 -0.37 -8.02
CA VAL A 40 0.63 -0.37 -9.45
C VAL A 40 1.00 1.05 -9.87
N VAL A 41 2.11 1.18 -10.58
CA VAL A 41 2.59 2.44 -11.15
C VAL A 41 2.73 2.27 -12.65
N ALA A 42 2.23 3.21 -13.44
CA ALA A 42 2.38 3.17 -14.87
C ALA A 42 2.81 4.53 -15.43
N PHE A 43 3.73 4.50 -16.39
CA PHE A 43 4.29 5.67 -17.05
C PHE A 43 3.63 5.83 -18.44
N SER A 44 3.06 7.01 -18.69
CA SER A 44 2.44 7.36 -19.97
C SER A 44 3.43 7.26 -21.12
N LYS A 45 2.95 6.86 -22.30
CA LYS A 45 3.77 6.74 -23.52
C LYS A 45 4.18 8.07 -24.12
N ASN A 46 3.44 9.15 -23.81
CA ASN A 46 3.66 10.48 -24.37
C ASN A 46 4.62 11.34 -23.53
N GLY A 47 5.23 10.76 -22.48
CA GLY A 47 6.10 11.47 -21.53
C GLY A 47 5.33 12.16 -20.40
N GLY A 48 6.02 12.44 -19.29
CA GLY A 48 5.53 13.29 -18.18
C GLY A 48 4.56 12.63 -17.19
N ASP A 49 3.52 11.94 -17.67
CA ASP A 49 2.47 11.44 -16.77
C ASP A 49 2.80 10.09 -16.12
N ARG A 50 2.82 10.07 -14.79
CA ARG A 50 2.72 8.84 -13.99
C ARG A 50 1.31 8.71 -13.44
N VAL A 51 0.78 7.50 -13.50
CA VAL A 51 -0.48 7.17 -12.83
C VAL A 51 -0.22 6.04 -11.85
N VAL A 52 -0.92 6.10 -10.72
CA VAL A 52 -0.82 5.13 -9.63
C VAL A 52 -2.20 4.56 -9.33
N GLY A 53 -2.28 3.33 -8.82
CA GLY A 53 -3.53 2.75 -8.36
C GLY A 53 -4.35 2.12 -9.49
N ILE A 54 -5.68 2.27 -9.40
CA ILE A 54 -6.59 1.61 -10.33
C ILE A 54 -6.45 2.14 -11.76
N THR A 55 -6.12 3.43 -11.93
CA THR A 55 -5.87 4.03 -13.24
C THR A 55 -4.66 3.38 -13.92
N ALA A 56 -3.59 3.14 -13.17
CA ALA A 56 -2.43 2.41 -13.65
C ALA A 56 -2.77 0.95 -14.00
N LYS A 57 -3.51 0.26 -13.12
CA LYS A 57 -3.94 -1.13 -13.35
C LYS A 57 -4.80 -1.27 -14.61
N ARG A 58 -5.72 -0.35 -14.89
CA ARG A 58 -6.61 -0.38 -16.07
C ARG A 58 -5.88 -0.33 -17.40
N GLN A 59 -4.75 0.39 -17.47
CA GLN A 59 -3.97 0.51 -18.70
C GLN A 59 -2.85 -0.53 -18.83
N ALA A 60 -2.68 -1.42 -17.86
CA ALA A 60 -1.60 -2.42 -17.85
C ALA A 60 -1.61 -3.28 -19.12
N VAL A 61 -2.78 -3.63 -19.66
CA VAL A 61 -2.92 -4.46 -20.87
C VAL A 61 -2.36 -3.76 -22.12
N THR A 62 -2.58 -2.45 -22.27
CA THR A 62 -2.14 -1.68 -23.45
C THR A 62 -0.79 -0.99 -23.25
N ASN A 63 -0.28 -0.99 -22.01
CA ASN A 63 0.95 -0.31 -21.59
C ASN A 63 1.81 -1.20 -20.67
N SER A 64 1.90 -2.49 -20.96
CA SER A 64 2.50 -3.49 -20.07
C SER A 64 3.98 -3.24 -19.76
N GLU A 65 4.77 -2.85 -20.76
CA GLU A 65 6.21 -2.60 -20.59
C GLU A 65 6.51 -1.40 -19.68
N ARG A 66 5.57 -0.46 -19.58
CA ARG A 66 5.69 0.77 -18.78
C ARG A 66 4.80 0.74 -17.53
N THR A 67 4.24 -0.42 -17.19
CA THR A 67 3.42 -0.62 -15.98
C THR A 67 4.14 -1.59 -15.04
N ILE A 68 4.44 -1.13 -13.84
CA ILE A 68 5.10 -1.91 -12.79
C ILE A 68 4.06 -2.34 -11.75
N MET A 69 4.07 -3.62 -11.42
CA MET A 69 3.24 -4.28 -10.41
C MET A 69 4.13 -5.11 -9.49
N SER A 70 3.65 -5.44 -8.29
CA SER A 70 4.34 -6.33 -7.34
C SER A 70 5.77 -5.90 -6.96
N VAL A 71 6.08 -4.59 -7.05
CA VAL A 71 7.43 -4.05 -6.79
C VAL A 71 7.94 -4.36 -5.39
N LYS A 72 7.04 -4.60 -4.43
CA LYS A 72 7.39 -4.98 -3.06
C LYS A 72 8.26 -6.26 -3.00
N ARG A 73 8.13 -7.18 -3.97
CA ARG A 73 8.96 -8.39 -4.09
C ARG A 73 10.44 -8.08 -4.43
N GLU A 74 10.70 -6.88 -4.94
CA GLU A 74 12.03 -6.40 -5.33
C GLU A 74 12.65 -5.44 -4.30
N MET A 75 11.96 -5.13 -3.20
CA MET A 75 12.53 -4.30 -2.15
C MET A 75 13.83 -4.91 -1.63
N GLY A 76 14.84 -4.06 -1.41
CA GLY A 76 16.17 -4.49 -0.95
C GLY A 76 17.03 -5.23 -1.97
N THR A 77 16.57 -5.43 -3.22
CA THR A 77 17.37 -6.01 -4.31
C THR A 77 18.07 -4.94 -5.15
N ASP A 78 18.87 -5.36 -6.14
CA ASP A 78 19.51 -4.50 -7.14
C ASP A 78 18.63 -4.29 -8.39
N TRP A 79 17.36 -4.70 -8.33
CA TRP A 79 16.41 -4.54 -9.43
C TRP A 79 16.29 -3.08 -9.84
N LYS A 80 16.21 -2.84 -11.14
CA LYS A 80 15.94 -1.52 -11.72
C LYS A 80 14.98 -1.67 -12.89
N LYS A 81 14.17 -0.64 -13.10
CA LYS A 81 13.31 -0.51 -14.27
C LYS A 81 13.70 0.72 -15.07
N GLU A 82 14.20 0.48 -16.27
CA GLU A 82 14.42 1.53 -17.27
C GLU A 82 13.07 1.92 -17.89
N ILE A 83 12.75 3.21 -17.83
CA ILE A 83 11.63 3.83 -18.53
C ILE A 83 12.18 5.07 -19.21
N ASP A 84 12.14 5.08 -20.55
CA ASP A 84 12.75 6.12 -21.38
C ASP A 84 14.25 6.30 -21.04
N ASP A 85 14.69 7.49 -20.63
CA ASP A 85 16.10 7.79 -20.30
C ASP A 85 16.39 7.69 -18.78
N SER A 86 15.45 7.18 -17.98
CA SER A 86 15.54 7.13 -16.52
C SER A 86 15.52 5.70 -15.97
N GLU A 87 16.32 5.44 -14.93
CA GLU A 87 16.31 4.19 -14.16
C GLU A 87 15.59 4.37 -12.82
N TYR A 88 14.60 3.53 -12.54
CA TYR A 88 13.85 3.56 -11.29
C TYR A 88 14.16 2.35 -10.41
N THR A 89 14.42 2.59 -9.13
CA THR A 89 14.61 1.55 -8.11
C THR A 89 13.28 1.12 -7.46
N PRO A 90 13.25 -0.01 -6.73
CA PRO A 90 12.05 -0.45 -6.00
C PRO A 90 11.55 0.62 -5.02
N GLN A 91 12.49 1.30 -4.34
CA GLN A 91 12.19 2.37 -3.38
C GLN A 91 11.45 3.54 -4.05
N GLU A 92 11.83 3.92 -5.26
CA GLU A 92 11.17 5.01 -6.00
C GLU A 92 9.78 4.63 -6.46
N ILE A 93 9.61 3.42 -7.03
CA ILE A 93 8.29 2.95 -7.43
C ILE A 93 7.36 2.84 -6.22
N SER A 94 7.87 2.34 -5.08
CA SER A 94 7.12 2.32 -3.82
C SER A 94 6.84 3.72 -3.28
N ALA A 95 7.76 4.68 -3.46
CA ALA A 95 7.54 6.06 -3.07
C ALA A 95 6.38 6.69 -3.84
N PHE A 96 6.23 6.44 -5.15
CA PHE A 96 5.07 6.91 -5.92
C PHE A 96 3.74 6.36 -5.37
N ILE A 97 3.74 5.11 -4.90
CA ILE A 97 2.56 4.52 -4.23
C ILE A 97 2.29 5.23 -2.91
N LEU A 98 3.31 5.45 -2.08
CA LEU A 98 3.19 6.17 -0.81
C LEU A 98 2.75 7.63 -0.99
N GLN A 99 3.23 8.32 -2.04
CA GLN A 99 2.78 9.67 -2.39
C GLN A 99 1.30 9.71 -2.75
N LYS A 100 0.80 8.72 -3.49
CA LYS A 100 -0.65 8.61 -3.77
C LYS A 100 -1.46 8.44 -2.48
N LEU A 101 -1.02 7.56 -1.57
CA LEU A 101 -1.69 7.35 -0.28
C LEU A 101 -1.63 8.59 0.62
N LYS A 102 -0.49 9.28 0.65
CA LYS A 102 -0.32 10.58 1.32
C LYS A 102 -1.30 11.59 0.75
N SER A 103 -1.36 11.76 -0.57
CA SER A 103 -2.27 12.70 -1.22
C SER A 103 -3.73 12.38 -0.94
N ASP A 104 -4.13 11.10 -0.94
CA ASP A 104 -5.49 10.69 -0.59
C ASP A 104 -5.82 11.03 0.88
N ALA A 105 -4.86 10.84 1.79
CA ALA A 105 -5.02 11.22 3.18
C ALA A 105 -5.10 12.73 3.38
N GLU A 106 -4.30 13.51 2.66
CA GLU A 106 -4.33 14.97 2.68
C GLU A 106 -5.64 15.54 2.13
N ASP A 107 -6.13 15.00 1.01
CA ASP A 107 -7.42 15.37 0.41
C ASP A 107 -8.58 15.03 1.38
N TYR A 108 -8.51 13.90 2.09
CA TYR A 108 -9.50 13.52 3.10
C TYR A 108 -9.47 14.40 4.36
N LEU A 109 -8.27 14.70 4.88
CA LEU A 109 -8.07 15.44 6.12
C LEU A 109 -8.15 16.97 5.93
N GLY A 110 -8.00 17.47 4.70
CA GLY A 110 -7.97 18.89 4.38
C GLY A 110 -6.70 19.62 4.87
N ARG A 111 -5.61 18.89 5.14
CA ARG A 111 -4.33 19.41 5.66
C ARG A 111 -3.17 18.46 5.31
N GLU A 112 -1.96 19.00 5.32
CA GLU A 112 -0.73 18.26 4.99
C GLU A 112 -0.43 17.13 5.99
N VAL A 113 0.09 16.01 5.48
CA VAL A 113 0.47 14.82 6.25
C VAL A 113 1.98 14.58 6.11
N ASN A 114 2.70 14.65 7.22
CA ASN A 114 4.17 14.59 7.20
C ASN A 114 4.75 13.37 7.93
N GLN A 115 3.94 12.65 8.73
CA GLN A 115 4.43 11.57 9.59
C GLN A 115 3.64 10.29 9.31
N ALA A 116 4.34 9.15 9.25
CA ALA A 116 3.70 7.86 9.02
C ALA A 116 4.36 6.72 9.81
N VAL A 117 3.55 5.73 10.13
CA VAL A 117 4.00 4.37 10.44
C VAL A 117 3.73 3.51 9.20
N ILE A 118 4.74 2.81 8.70
CA ILE A 118 4.65 2.01 7.47
C ILE A 118 4.87 0.54 7.81
N THR A 119 4.07 -0.35 7.23
CA THR A 119 4.17 -1.79 7.49
C THR A 119 5.19 -2.48 6.60
N CYS A 120 5.74 -3.59 7.09
CA CYS A 120 6.50 -4.55 6.28
C CYS A 120 6.24 -5.99 6.73
N PRO A 121 6.50 -6.99 5.87
CA PRO A 121 6.44 -8.40 6.25
C PRO A 121 7.37 -8.69 7.44
N ALA A 122 6.95 -9.53 8.36
CA ALA A 122 7.73 -9.83 9.57
C ALA A 122 9.07 -10.47 9.22
N TYR A 123 9.10 -11.31 8.18
CA TYR A 123 10.28 -12.02 7.72
C TYR A 123 11.19 -11.20 6.77
N PHE A 124 10.94 -9.90 6.60
CA PHE A 124 11.84 -9.02 5.85
C PHE A 124 13.22 -8.92 6.49
N THR A 125 14.22 -8.95 5.63
CA THR A 125 15.63 -8.67 5.98
C THR A 125 15.83 -7.20 6.30
N ASP A 126 16.97 -6.89 6.92
CA ASP A 126 17.37 -5.52 7.25
C ASP A 126 17.39 -4.60 6.01
N ALA A 127 17.96 -5.07 4.90
CA ALA A 127 17.99 -4.36 3.62
C ALA A 127 16.59 -3.97 3.11
N GLN A 128 15.62 -4.88 3.25
CA GLN A 128 14.24 -4.66 2.82
C GLN A 128 13.51 -3.65 3.71
N ARG A 129 13.75 -3.71 5.03
CA ARG A 129 13.22 -2.75 6.01
C ARG A 129 13.76 -1.34 5.75
N GLN A 130 15.07 -1.23 5.53
CA GLN A 130 15.70 0.05 5.21
C GLN A 130 15.18 0.61 3.87
N ALA A 131 15.10 -0.22 2.82
CA ALA A 131 14.52 0.20 1.54
C ALA A 131 13.08 0.71 1.67
N THR A 132 12.26 0.09 2.55
CA THR A 132 10.88 0.53 2.81
C THR A 132 10.86 1.88 3.53
N LYS A 133 11.77 2.08 4.49
CA LYS A 133 11.94 3.37 5.17
C LYS A 133 12.40 4.46 4.21
N ASP A 134 13.32 4.14 3.30
CA ASP A 134 13.82 5.07 2.28
C ASP A 134 12.71 5.46 1.30
N ALA A 135 11.85 4.52 0.88
CA ALA A 135 10.67 4.82 0.08
C ALA A 135 9.73 5.83 0.77
N GLY A 136 9.53 5.69 2.08
CA GLY A 136 8.77 6.67 2.88
C GLY A 136 9.41 8.05 2.89
N ARG A 137 10.75 8.11 3.04
CA ARG A 137 11.48 9.38 2.97
C ARG A 137 11.36 10.05 1.60
N ILE A 138 11.55 9.30 0.51
CA ILE A 138 11.39 9.78 -0.87
C ILE A 138 9.96 10.30 -1.10
N ALA A 139 8.95 9.66 -0.48
CA ALA A 139 7.56 10.11 -0.55
C ALA A 139 7.26 11.38 0.29
N GLY A 140 8.25 11.96 0.96
CA GLY A 140 8.08 13.13 1.83
C GLY A 140 7.36 12.80 3.14
N LEU A 141 7.57 11.59 3.68
CA LEU A 141 7.08 11.17 4.98
C LEU A 141 8.24 10.94 5.96
N GLU A 142 8.12 11.52 7.16
CA GLU A 142 8.89 11.11 8.33
C GLU A 142 8.35 9.76 8.81
N VAL A 143 9.13 8.71 8.56
CA VAL A 143 8.80 7.35 8.98
C VAL A 143 9.11 7.18 10.47
N LEU A 144 8.08 7.30 11.31
CA LEU A 144 8.19 7.19 12.77
C LEU A 144 8.59 5.78 13.20
N ARG A 145 8.02 4.77 12.53
CA ARG A 145 8.29 3.35 12.80
C ARG A 145 8.01 2.50 11.57
N ILE A 146 8.84 1.48 11.37
CA ILE A 146 8.49 0.34 10.53
C ILE A 146 7.89 -0.74 11.45
N ILE A 147 6.64 -1.13 11.20
CA ILE A 147 5.94 -2.15 12.00
C ILE A 147 5.75 -3.43 11.19
N ASN A 148 5.90 -4.58 11.83
CA ASN A 148 5.61 -5.87 11.20
C ASN A 148 4.11 -6.01 10.94
N GLU A 149 3.72 -6.44 9.74
CA GLU A 149 2.33 -6.68 9.32
C GLU A 149 1.53 -7.53 10.32
N PRO A 150 2.00 -8.71 10.77
CA PRO A 150 1.25 -9.49 11.76
C PRO A 150 1.17 -8.82 13.13
N THR A 151 2.17 -8.02 13.52
CA THR A 151 2.14 -7.23 14.77
C THR A 151 1.10 -6.11 14.67
N ALA A 152 1.02 -5.43 13.52
CA ALA A 152 -0.01 -4.43 13.27
C ALA A 152 -1.42 -5.05 13.32
N ALA A 153 -1.63 -6.18 12.64
CA ALA A 153 -2.91 -6.90 12.70
C ALA A 153 -3.27 -7.35 14.12
N ALA A 154 -2.29 -7.77 14.92
CA ALA A 154 -2.49 -8.09 16.33
C ALA A 154 -2.88 -6.86 17.15
N LEU A 155 -2.30 -5.68 16.89
CA LEU A 155 -2.69 -4.44 17.54
C LEU A 155 -4.13 -4.04 17.19
N ALA A 156 -4.51 -4.14 15.91
CA ALA A 156 -5.89 -3.89 15.47
C ALA A 156 -6.92 -4.83 16.14
N TYR A 157 -6.50 -6.04 16.52
CA TYR A 157 -7.33 -6.98 17.26
C TYR A 157 -7.32 -6.74 18.77
N GLY A 158 -6.13 -6.47 19.32
CA GLY A 158 -5.80 -6.61 20.73
C GLY A 158 -5.95 -5.35 21.57
N VAL A 159 -6.01 -4.16 20.93
CA VAL A 159 -6.02 -2.86 21.65
C VAL A 159 -7.17 -2.73 22.66
N ASP A 160 -8.32 -3.36 22.40
CA ASP A 160 -9.51 -3.32 23.24
C ASP A 160 -9.76 -4.65 23.97
N LYS A 161 -8.71 -5.43 24.28
CA LYS A 161 -8.83 -6.75 24.92
C LYS A 161 -8.23 -6.74 26.32
N ASP A 162 -9.03 -7.21 27.28
CA ASP A 162 -8.64 -7.33 28.68
C ASP A 162 -8.23 -8.76 29.07
N ASP A 163 -8.62 -9.76 28.28
CA ASP A 163 -8.34 -11.16 28.57
C ASP A 163 -6.97 -11.58 28.03
N ASP A 164 -6.21 -12.29 28.87
CA ASP A 164 -5.00 -13.00 28.45
C ASP A 164 -5.34 -14.02 27.36
N GLN A 165 -4.66 -13.94 26.23
CA GLN A 165 -4.91 -14.83 25.11
C GLN A 165 -3.68 -15.02 24.24
N THR A 166 -3.56 -16.22 23.70
CA THR A 166 -2.56 -16.53 22.69
C THR A 166 -3.19 -16.59 21.31
N ILE A 167 -2.70 -15.76 20.41
CA ILE A 167 -3.20 -15.64 19.04
C ILE A 167 -2.15 -16.11 18.03
N LEU A 168 -2.64 -16.59 16.89
CA LEU A 168 -1.82 -16.86 15.71
C LEU A 168 -2.32 -15.97 14.59
N VAL A 169 -1.47 -15.07 14.11
CA VAL A 169 -1.73 -14.26 12.92
C VAL A 169 -1.13 -14.99 11.73
N TYR A 170 -1.97 -15.32 10.76
CA TYR A 170 -1.60 -15.94 9.49
C TYR A 170 -1.86 -14.93 8.38
N ASP A 171 -0.79 -14.34 7.86
CA ASP A 171 -0.83 -13.30 6.85
C ASP A 171 -0.37 -13.88 5.50
N LEU A 172 -1.31 -14.01 4.57
CA LEU A 172 -1.03 -14.45 3.21
C LEU A 172 -1.52 -13.39 2.23
N GLY A 173 -0.59 -12.52 1.82
CA GLY A 173 -0.84 -11.44 0.89
C GLY A 173 -0.68 -11.85 -0.58
N GLY A 174 -0.37 -10.87 -1.42
CA GLY A 174 -0.04 -11.08 -2.84
C GLY A 174 1.41 -11.54 -3.07
N GLY A 175 2.34 -11.06 -2.25
CA GLY A 175 3.77 -11.30 -2.43
C GLY A 175 4.45 -12.19 -1.39
N THR A 176 3.94 -12.12 -0.17
CA THR A 176 4.61 -12.61 1.04
C THR A 176 3.65 -13.40 1.90
N PHE A 177 4.23 -14.32 2.65
CA PHE A 177 3.56 -15.11 3.66
C PHE A 177 4.28 -14.94 4.99
N ASP A 178 3.57 -14.52 6.02
CA ASP A 178 4.06 -14.45 7.39
C ASP A 178 3.10 -15.19 8.33
N VAL A 179 3.68 -15.76 9.38
CA VAL A 179 2.93 -16.34 10.48
C VAL A 179 3.62 -15.98 11.79
N SER A 180 2.85 -15.39 12.70
CA SER A 180 3.34 -14.98 14.02
C SER A 180 2.43 -15.51 15.11
N VAL A 181 3.05 -15.97 16.19
CA VAL A 181 2.37 -16.35 17.42
C VAL A 181 2.61 -15.23 18.43
N LEU A 182 1.53 -14.70 18.99
CA LEU A 182 1.59 -13.59 19.93
C LEU A 182 0.79 -13.89 21.20
N GLU A 183 1.25 -13.35 22.31
CA GLU A 183 0.52 -13.32 23.58
C GLU A 183 0.04 -11.88 23.83
N ILE A 184 -1.24 -11.75 24.13
CA ILE A 184 -1.86 -10.51 24.59
C ILE A 184 -2.18 -10.71 26.06
N TYR A 185 -1.69 -9.83 26.93
CA TYR A 185 -1.89 -9.91 28.38
C TYR A 185 -1.79 -8.52 29.01
N GLN A 186 -2.16 -8.40 30.29
CA GLN A 186 -2.02 -7.14 31.04
C GLN A 186 -0.92 -7.23 32.10
N VAL A 187 -0.13 -6.16 32.22
CA VAL A 187 0.82 -5.97 33.33
C VAL A 187 0.57 -4.62 33.96
N ASP A 188 0.26 -4.60 35.26
CA ASP A 188 -0.03 -3.38 36.03
C ASP A 188 -1.12 -2.49 35.39
N GLY A 189 -2.10 -3.10 34.71
CA GLY A 189 -3.19 -2.40 34.03
C GLY A 189 -2.81 -1.82 32.66
N GLN A 190 -1.59 -2.06 32.19
CA GLN A 190 -1.16 -1.72 30.84
C GLN A 190 -1.25 -2.96 29.93
N PRO A 191 -1.98 -2.91 28.81
CA PRO A 191 -2.03 -4.00 27.83
C PRO A 191 -0.66 -4.17 27.15
N GLN A 192 -0.24 -5.42 27.01
CA GLN A 192 0.98 -5.82 26.31
C GLN A 192 0.65 -6.79 25.18
N ILE A 193 1.34 -6.63 24.07
CA ILE A 193 1.31 -7.58 22.96
C ILE A 193 2.75 -8.01 22.69
N GLU A 194 3.03 -9.28 22.94
CA GLU A 194 4.37 -9.86 22.80
C GLU A 194 4.38 -10.90 21.68
N VAL A 195 5.27 -10.69 20.70
CA VAL A 195 5.55 -11.70 19.68
C VAL A 195 6.41 -12.79 20.29
N LYS A 196 5.92 -14.03 20.30
CA LYS A 196 6.65 -15.18 20.84
C LYS A 196 7.52 -15.85 19.80
N ALA A 197 6.99 -15.94 18.58
CA ALA A 197 7.73 -16.45 17.43
C ALA A 197 7.15 -15.94 16.13
N THR A 198 8.01 -15.76 15.13
CA THR A 198 7.62 -15.43 13.77
C THR A 198 8.37 -16.29 12.76
N SER A 199 7.73 -16.60 11.63
CA SER A 199 8.36 -17.25 10.48
C SER A 199 7.59 -16.85 9.22
N GLY A 200 8.22 -16.92 8.05
CA GLY A 200 7.52 -16.65 6.80
C GLY A 200 8.22 -17.19 5.56
N ASP A 201 7.76 -16.70 4.41
CA ASP A 201 8.33 -16.84 3.08
C ASP A 201 8.10 -15.52 2.31
N ASN A 202 9.19 -14.81 2.01
CA ASN A 202 9.17 -13.50 1.32
C ASN A 202 8.83 -13.61 -0.17
N ARG A 203 8.66 -14.82 -0.72
CA ARG A 203 8.32 -15.09 -2.13
C ARG A 203 7.25 -16.17 -2.24
N LEU A 204 6.14 -15.93 -1.54
CA LEU A 204 4.97 -16.79 -1.54
C LEU A 204 3.71 -15.96 -1.27
N GLY A 205 2.76 -15.95 -2.20
CA GLY A 205 1.50 -15.25 -2.05
C GLY A 205 0.57 -15.41 -3.25
N GLY A 206 -0.38 -14.49 -3.36
CA GLY A 206 -1.41 -14.48 -4.40
C GLY A 206 -0.87 -14.39 -5.83
N ASP A 207 0.27 -13.73 -6.07
CA ASP A 207 0.87 -13.66 -7.41
C ASP A 207 1.36 -15.04 -7.86
N ASP A 208 1.87 -15.88 -6.94
CA ASP A 208 2.29 -17.25 -7.28
C ASP A 208 1.09 -18.15 -7.57
N PHE A 209 -0.07 -17.86 -6.94
CA PHE A 209 -1.31 -18.56 -7.23
C PHE A 209 -1.83 -18.18 -8.62
N ASP A 210 -1.67 -16.91 -9.01
CA ASP A 210 -2.03 -16.43 -10.34
C ASP A 210 -1.11 -17.07 -11.40
N GLU A 211 0.19 -17.14 -11.14
CA GLU A 211 1.16 -17.70 -12.08
C GLU A 211 0.88 -19.18 -12.40
N VAL A 212 0.55 -20.01 -11.41
CA VAL A 212 0.20 -21.42 -11.70
C VAL A 212 -1.10 -21.56 -12.50
N VAL A 213 -2.03 -20.62 -12.37
CA VAL A 213 -3.24 -20.57 -13.20
C VAL A 213 -2.89 -20.11 -14.62
N ILE A 214 -2.01 -19.12 -14.78
CA ILE A 214 -1.51 -18.65 -16.09
C ILE A 214 -0.81 -19.80 -16.81
N ASP A 215 0.12 -20.49 -16.15
CA ASP A 215 0.84 -21.65 -16.72
C ASP A 215 -0.13 -22.74 -17.17
N TRP A 216 -1.15 -23.03 -16.36
CA TRP A 216 -2.21 -23.97 -16.73
C TRP A 216 -2.99 -23.50 -17.96
N LEU A 217 -3.41 -22.23 -18.02
CA LEU A 217 -4.13 -21.65 -19.16
C LEU A 217 -3.29 -21.70 -20.44
N VAL A 218 -2.01 -21.34 -20.37
CA VAL A 218 -1.07 -21.40 -21.51
C VAL A 218 -0.94 -22.85 -22.00
N SER A 219 -0.77 -23.80 -21.08
CA SER A 219 -0.69 -25.22 -21.40
C SER A 219 -1.98 -25.73 -22.07
N GLU A 220 -3.15 -25.43 -21.52
CA GLU A 220 -4.43 -25.88 -22.08
C GLU A 220 -4.73 -25.24 -23.45
N PHE A 221 -4.44 -23.95 -23.61
CA PHE A 221 -4.57 -23.26 -24.89
C PHE A 221 -3.64 -23.83 -25.96
N LYS A 222 -2.38 -24.12 -25.58
CA LYS A 222 -1.42 -24.77 -26.49
C LYS A 222 -1.85 -26.19 -26.87
N LYS A 223 -2.46 -26.95 -25.95
CA LYS A 223 -3.00 -28.29 -26.26
C LYS A 223 -4.16 -28.22 -27.25
N SER A 224 -5.02 -27.21 -27.17
CA SER A 224 -6.21 -27.10 -28.03
C SER A 224 -5.91 -26.48 -29.39
N THR A 225 -5.03 -25.48 -29.46
CA THR A 225 -4.76 -24.70 -30.69
C THR A 225 -3.38 -24.98 -31.30
N GLY A 226 -2.44 -25.52 -30.53
CA GLY A 226 -1.03 -25.64 -30.92
C GLY A 226 -0.21 -24.35 -30.74
N ILE A 227 -0.82 -23.24 -30.32
CA ILE A 227 -0.18 -21.92 -30.19
C ILE A 227 0.31 -21.69 -28.76
N ASP A 228 1.53 -21.17 -28.62
CA ASP A 228 2.15 -20.87 -27.33
C ASP A 228 2.06 -19.38 -27.00
N LEU A 229 1.27 -19.03 -25.97
CA LEU A 229 1.07 -17.65 -25.54
C LEU A 229 2.20 -17.11 -24.65
N SER A 230 3.13 -17.94 -24.18
CA SER A 230 4.18 -17.53 -23.22
C SER A 230 5.11 -16.43 -23.74
N SER A 231 5.23 -16.29 -25.06
CA SER A 231 6.06 -15.27 -25.70
C SER A 231 5.32 -13.97 -26.05
N ASP A 232 4.00 -13.95 -25.93
CA ASP A 232 3.16 -12.78 -26.23
C ASP A 232 2.87 -12.01 -24.94
N MET A 233 3.61 -10.93 -24.71
CA MET A 233 3.51 -10.13 -23.49
C MET A 233 2.11 -9.51 -23.29
N THR A 234 1.43 -9.16 -24.38
CA THR A 234 0.05 -8.65 -24.31
C THR A 234 -0.90 -9.75 -23.91
N ALA A 235 -0.76 -10.95 -24.48
CA ALA A 235 -1.56 -12.11 -24.08
C ALA A 235 -1.32 -12.48 -22.61
N ILE A 236 -0.06 -12.52 -22.15
CA ILE A 236 0.29 -12.84 -20.77
C ILE A 236 -0.28 -11.82 -19.78
N THR A 237 -0.26 -10.53 -20.12
CA THR A 237 -0.86 -9.51 -19.25
C THR A 237 -2.37 -9.69 -19.12
N ARG A 238 -3.06 -10.03 -20.22
CA ARG A 238 -4.50 -10.34 -20.20
C ARG A 238 -4.81 -11.64 -19.45
N LEU A 239 -3.97 -12.66 -19.60
CA LEU A 239 -4.07 -13.90 -18.85
C LEU A 239 -3.92 -13.66 -17.35
N ARG A 240 -2.97 -12.81 -16.94
CA ARG A 240 -2.76 -12.47 -15.52
C ARG A 240 -3.99 -11.82 -14.89
N GLU A 241 -4.56 -10.81 -15.55
CA GLU A 241 -5.79 -10.17 -15.06
C GLU A 241 -6.97 -11.17 -14.97
N ALA A 242 -7.10 -12.05 -15.97
CA ALA A 242 -8.16 -13.05 -16.00
C ALA A 242 -7.95 -14.16 -14.95
N ALA A 243 -6.70 -14.56 -14.71
CA ALA A 243 -6.33 -15.55 -13.69
C ALA A 243 -6.59 -15.01 -12.27
N GLU A 244 -6.17 -13.78 -11.98
CA GLU A 244 -6.44 -13.10 -10.70
C GLU A 244 -7.95 -13.03 -10.45
N LYS A 245 -8.73 -12.59 -11.46
CA LYS A 245 -10.18 -12.51 -11.38
C LYS A 245 -10.81 -13.88 -11.13
N ALA A 246 -10.40 -14.91 -11.87
CA ALA A 246 -10.90 -16.28 -11.72
C ALA A 246 -10.61 -16.84 -10.32
N LYS A 247 -9.39 -16.64 -9.81
CA LYS A 247 -8.99 -17.00 -8.44
C LYS A 247 -9.91 -16.38 -7.40
N ILE A 248 -10.16 -15.07 -7.52
CA ILE A 248 -11.03 -14.34 -6.58
C ILE A 248 -12.46 -14.87 -6.65
N GLU A 249 -13.03 -15.05 -7.85
CA GLU A 249 -14.38 -15.59 -8.02
C GLU A 249 -14.55 -16.98 -7.41
N LEU A 250 -13.56 -17.88 -7.60
CA LEU A 250 -13.56 -19.24 -7.05
C LEU A 250 -13.48 -19.31 -5.53
N SER A 251 -13.16 -18.19 -4.86
CA SER A 251 -13.30 -18.12 -3.40
C SER A 251 -14.78 -18.21 -2.98
N GLY A 252 -15.71 -17.69 -3.80
CA GLY A 252 -17.16 -17.70 -3.56
C GLY A 252 -17.96 -18.69 -4.40
N THR A 253 -17.48 -19.06 -5.60
CA THR A 253 -18.20 -19.93 -6.55
C THR A 253 -17.52 -21.28 -6.72
N SER A 254 -18.22 -22.28 -7.27
CA SER A 254 -17.64 -23.61 -7.55
C SER A 254 -16.91 -23.70 -8.88
N THR A 255 -17.19 -22.78 -9.81
CA THR A 255 -16.63 -22.74 -11.15
C THR A 255 -16.66 -21.31 -11.68
N THR A 256 -15.75 -20.97 -12.58
CA THR A 256 -15.72 -19.71 -13.33
C THR A 256 -15.36 -19.97 -14.79
N GLN A 257 -15.74 -19.04 -15.67
CA GLN A 257 -15.43 -19.10 -17.09
C GLN A 257 -14.42 -18.02 -17.44
N ILE A 258 -13.27 -18.43 -17.95
CA ILE A 258 -12.21 -17.54 -18.40
C ILE A 258 -12.36 -17.37 -19.91
N ASN A 259 -12.88 -16.21 -20.32
CA ASN A 259 -13.15 -15.89 -21.72
C ASN A 259 -12.35 -14.65 -22.14
N LEU A 260 -11.35 -14.87 -23.00
CA LEU A 260 -10.49 -13.83 -23.57
C LEU A 260 -10.60 -13.89 -25.10
N PRO A 261 -11.45 -13.04 -25.71
CA PRO A 261 -11.57 -13.01 -27.15
C PRO A 261 -10.36 -12.32 -27.78
N PHE A 262 -9.99 -12.72 -29.00
CA PHE A 262 -8.85 -12.14 -29.75
C PHE A 262 -7.58 -12.16 -28.91
N ILE A 263 -7.28 -13.29 -28.26
CA ILE A 263 -6.11 -13.40 -27.35
C ILE A 263 -4.81 -13.36 -28.14
N THR A 264 -4.80 -13.94 -29.34
CA THR A 264 -3.67 -13.93 -30.28
C THR A 264 -4.17 -14.15 -31.72
N MET A 265 -3.25 -14.13 -32.69
CA MET A 265 -3.50 -14.48 -34.08
C MET A 265 -2.85 -15.82 -34.43
N SER A 266 -3.57 -16.69 -35.13
CA SER A 266 -2.99 -17.91 -35.68
C SER A 266 -2.05 -17.63 -36.86
N GLY A 267 -1.23 -18.62 -37.24
CA GLY A 267 -0.31 -18.50 -38.38
C GLY A 267 -1.00 -18.19 -39.72
N ASP A 268 -2.30 -18.50 -39.83
CA ASP A 268 -3.13 -18.24 -41.01
C ASP A 268 -3.85 -16.87 -40.96
N GLY A 269 -3.57 -16.07 -39.93
CA GLY A 269 -4.13 -14.72 -39.74
C GLY A 269 -5.56 -14.70 -39.18
N GLN A 270 -6.06 -15.83 -38.66
CA GLN A 270 -7.35 -15.88 -37.97
C GLN A 270 -7.18 -15.53 -36.50
N PRO A 271 -8.09 -14.72 -35.91
CA PRO A 271 -8.04 -14.43 -34.50
C PRO A 271 -8.44 -15.66 -33.69
N GLU A 272 -7.68 -15.94 -32.64
CA GLU A 272 -7.95 -17.02 -31.70
C GLU A 272 -8.56 -16.47 -30.41
N HIS A 273 -9.39 -17.29 -29.77
CA HIS A 273 -10.08 -16.96 -28.53
C HIS A 273 -9.75 -17.99 -27.46
N LEU A 274 -9.52 -17.55 -26.24
CA LEU A 274 -9.43 -18.45 -25.09
C LEU A 274 -10.80 -18.51 -24.40
N ASP A 275 -11.36 -19.70 -24.29
CA ASP A 275 -12.63 -19.94 -23.59
C ASP A 275 -12.51 -21.24 -22.78
N ILE A 276 -12.10 -21.11 -21.51
CA ILE A 276 -11.77 -22.25 -20.65
C ILE A 276 -12.54 -22.13 -19.34
N SER A 277 -13.15 -23.23 -18.90
CA SER A 277 -13.79 -23.32 -17.58
C SER A 277 -12.79 -23.80 -16.53
N LEU A 278 -12.70 -23.08 -15.42
CA LEU A 278 -11.88 -23.44 -14.27
C LEU A 278 -12.79 -23.74 -13.07
N SER A 279 -12.71 -24.97 -12.54
CA SER A 279 -13.42 -25.35 -11.33
C SER A 279 -12.60 -25.05 -10.08
N LYS A 280 -13.27 -24.84 -8.94
CA LYS A 280 -12.60 -24.65 -7.64
C LYS A 280 -11.67 -25.81 -7.31
N ALA A 281 -12.15 -27.05 -7.49
CA ALA A 281 -11.36 -28.25 -7.25
C ALA A 281 -10.08 -28.29 -8.10
N LYS A 282 -10.15 -27.83 -9.36
CA LYS A 282 -8.95 -27.76 -10.21
C LYS A 282 -8.01 -26.64 -9.77
N PHE A 283 -8.54 -25.48 -9.40
CA PHE A 283 -7.73 -24.39 -8.86
C PHE A 283 -7.00 -24.81 -7.57
N GLU A 284 -7.71 -25.43 -6.63
CA GLU A 284 -7.13 -25.91 -5.36
C GLU A 284 -6.07 -27.01 -5.58
N ASP A 285 -6.25 -27.87 -6.58
CA ASP A 285 -5.24 -28.83 -7.03
C ASP A 285 -3.96 -28.11 -7.53
N LEU A 286 -4.11 -27.07 -8.36
CA LEU A 286 -2.99 -26.28 -8.91
C LEU A 286 -2.18 -25.57 -7.82
N ILE A 287 -2.82 -25.06 -6.76
CA ILE A 287 -2.14 -24.32 -5.68
C ILE A 287 -1.75 -25.19 -4.49
N SER A 288 -2.05 -26.50 -4.51
CA SER A 288 -1.92 -27.38 -3.34
C SER A 288 -0.51 -27.37 -2.72
N ASP A 289 0.53 -27.42 -3.54
CA ASP A 289 1.93 -27.33 -3.10
C ASP A 289 2.27 -25.96 -2.49
N LEU A 290 1.69 -24.87 -3.03
CA LEU A 290 1.88 -23.52 -2.51
C LEU A 290 1.20 -23.35 -1.14
N VAL A 291 0.01 -23.92 -0.96
CA VAL A 291 -0.67 -23.94 0.34
C VAL A 291 0.15 -24.75 1.35
N GLU A 292 0.65 -25.93 1.00
CA GLU A 292 1.50 -26.73 1.89
C GLU A 292 2.82 -26.01 2.25
N ARG A 293 3.40 -25.24 1.33
CA ARG A 293 4.57 -24.40 1.62
C ARG A 293 4.33 -23.41 2.77
N THR A 294 3.10 -22.94 2.99
CA THR A 294 2.75 -22.08 4.13
C THR A 294 2.66 -22.85 5.46
N MET A 295 2.42 -24.17 5.43
CA MET A 295 2.29 -24.99 6.64
C MET A 295 3.65 -25.26 7.29
N GLY A 296 4.73 -25.28 6.51
CA GLY A 296 6.11 -25.40 7.02
C GLY A 296 6.48 -24.30 8.03
N PRO A 297 6.45 -23.01 7.64
CA PRO A 297 6.64 -21.88 8.55
C PRO A 297 5.64 -21.86 9.71
N THR A 298 4.36 -22.21 9.47
CA THR A 298 3.33 -22.27 10.53
C THR A 298 3.72 -23.24 11.64
N ARG A 299 4.12 -24.47 11.28
CA ARG A 299 4.63 -25.47 12.23
C ARG A 299 5.86 -24.99 12.99
N ARG A 300 6.77 -24.28 12.32
CA ARG A 300 7.98 -23.73 12.94
C ARG A 300 7.63 -22.66 13.97
N ALA A 301 6.79 -21.67 13.61
CA ALA A 301 6.37 -20.62 14.53
C ALA A 301 5.67 -21.19 15.77
N MET A 302 4.75 -22.14 15.61
CA MET A 302 4.10 -22.82 16.74
C MET A 302 5.11 -23.57 17.62
N LYS A 303 6.07 -24.28 17.01
CA LYS A 303 7.11 -25.01 17.74
C LYS A 303 8.01 -24.06 18.54
N ASP A 304 8.47 -22.99 17.92
CA ASP A 304 9.37 -22.00 18.53
C ASP A 304 8.68 -21.26 19.68
N ALA A 305 7.39 -20.96 19.55
CA ALA A 305 6.57 -20.41 20.64
C ALA A 305 6.17 -21.45 21.70
N GLY A 306 6.53 -22.73 21.55
CA GLY A 306 6.19 -23.79 22.50
C GLY A 306 4.70 -24.19 22.50
N ILE A 307 3.95 -23.84 21.45
CA ILE A 307 2.51 -24.05 21.35
C ILE A 307 2.18 -25.36 20.64
N LYS A 308 1.22 -26.09 21.20
CA LYS A 308 0.67 -27.32 20.60
C LYS A 308 -0.59 -26.98 19.81
N LYS A 309 -0.89 -27.83 18.83
CA LYS A 309 -2.18 -27.83 18.12
C LYS A 309 -3.35 -27.79 19.11
N GLY A 310 -4.29 -26.87 18.90
CA GLY A 310 -5.46 -26.63 19.75
C GLY A 310 -5.25 -25.65 20.89
N ASN A 311 -4.01 -25.26 21.21
CA ASN A 311 -3.69 -24.35 22.32
C ASN A 311 -3.59 -22.88 21.88
N VAL A 312 -4.12 -22.54 20.71
CA VAL A 312 -4.28 -21.15 20.28
C VAL A 312 -5.73 -20.72 20.55
N ASP A 313 -5.91 -19.53 21.12
CA ASP A 313 -7.23 -18.99 21.42
C ASP A 313 -7.93 -18.49 20.16
N LYS A 314 -7.19 -17.81 19.27
CA LYS A 314 -7.68 -17.27 18.00
C LYS A 314 -6.67 -17.41 16.87
N VAL A 315 -7.17 -17.79 15.70
CA VAL A 315 -6.42 -17.70 14.43
C VAL A 315 -6.94 -16.48 13.67
N ILE A 316 -6.09 -15.49 13.45
CA ILE A 316 -6.41 -14.25 12.74
C ILE A 316 -5.88 -14.39 11.31
N LEU A 317 -6.75 -14.21 10.32
CA LEU A 317 -6.36 -14.22 8.91
C LEU A 317 -6.19 -12.80 8.40
N VAL A 318 -5.09 -12.56 7.72
CA VAL A 318 -4.71 -11.27 7.14
C VAL A 318 -4.28 -11.50 5.69
N GLY A 319 -4.55 -10.54 4.82
CA GLY A 319 -4.21 -10.63 3.40
C GLY A 319 -5.26 -11.36 2.57
N GLY A 320 -5.50 -10.85 1.35
CA GLY A 320 -6.60 -11.28 0.49
C GLY A 320 -6.53 -12.76 0.07
N SER A 321 -5.34 -13.36 -0.01
CA SER A 321 -5.18 -14.76 -0.40
C SER A 321 -5.67 -15.74 0.68
N THR A 322 -5.88 -15.28 1.91
CA THR A 322 -6.53 -16.07 2.98
C THR A 322 -8.03 -16.30 2.74
N ARG A 323 -8.64 -15.63 1.76
CA ARG A 323 -10.03 -15.86 1.35
C ARG A 323 -10.24 -17.18 0.60
N VAL A 324 -9.16 -17.79 0.13
CA VAL A 324 -9.20 -19.09 -0.56
C VAL A 324 -9.61 -20.19 0.42
N PRO A 325 -10.69 -20.97 0.15
CA PRO A 325 -11.19 -22.00 1.07
C PRO A 325 -10.14 -23.03 1.48
N ALA A 326 -9.37 -23.57 0.52
CA ALA A 326 -8.30 -24.52 0.82
C ALA A 326 -7.23 -23.96 1.79
N VAL A 327 -6.96 -22.65 1.77
CA VAL A 327 -6.03 -22.01 2.74
C VAL A 327 -6.65 -22.02 4.14
N GLN A 328 -7.92 -21.65 4.27
CA GLN A 328 -8.63 -21.65 5.55
C GLN A 328 -8.75 -23.05 6.16
N GLU A 329 -9.05 -24.05 5.32
CA GLU A 329 -9.12 -25.45 5.74
C GLU A 329 -7.75 -25.98 6.18
N ALA A 330 -6.68 -25.63 5.44
CA ALA A 330 -5.33 -26.04 5.77
C ALA A 330 -4.90 -25.47 7.14
N ILE A 331 -5.08 -24.17 7.37
CA ILE A 331 -4.68 -23.55 8.64
C ILE A 331 -5.54 -24.03 9.81
N GLU A 332 -6.85 -24.21 9.63
CA GLU A 332 -7.72 -24.77 10.67
C GLU A 332 -7.29 -26.19 11.03
N LYS A 333 -6.96 -27.01 10.03
CA LYS A 333 -6.44 -28.36 10.25
C LYS A 333 -5.09 -28.37 10.94
N GLU A 334 -4.18 -27.45 10.60
CA GLU A 334 -2.84 -27.42 11.19
C GLU A 334 -2.88 -26.94 12.65
N VAL A 335 -3.57 -25.82 12.90
CA VAL A 335 -3.65 -25.19 14.23
C VAL A 335 -4.68 -25.86 15.14
N GLY A 336 -5.70 -26.51 14.56
CA GLY A 336 -6.80 -27.13 15.31
C GLY A 336 -7.82 -26.13 15.85
N LYS A 337 -7.91 -24.94 15.25
CA LYS A 337 -8.80 -23.86 15.64
C LYS A 337 -9.35 -23.16 14.40
N PRO A 338 -10.67 -22.89 14.32
CA PRO A 338 -11.24 -22.19 13.18
C PRO A 338 -10.77 -20.72 13.14
N PRO A 339 -10.61 -20.15 11.94
CA PRO A 339 -10.34 -18.73 11.75
C PRO A 339 -11.35 -17.81 12.44
N PHE A 340 -10.86 -16.76 13.06
CA PHE A 340 -11.64 -15.68 13.62
C PHE A 340 -12.14 -14.75 12.50
N LYS A 341 -13.44 -14.45 12.51
CA LYS A 341 -14.11 -13.67 11.44
C LYS A 341 -14.35 -12.19 11.78
N GLY A 342 -13.90 -11.73 12.95
CA GLY A 342 -14.19 -10.37 13.44
C GLY A 342 -13.21 -9.29 12.98
N ILE A 343 -12.34 -9.60 12.01
CA ILE A 343 -11.32 -8.69 11.48
C ILE A 343 -11.44 -8.68 9.96
N ASN A 344 -11.30 -7.49 9.35
CA ASN A 344 -11.21 -7.37 7.91
C ASN A 344 -9.75 -7.63 7.47
N PRO A 345 -9.47 -8.70 6.70
CA PRO A 345 -8.11 -9.08 6.32
C PRO A 345 -7.40 -8.05 5.44
N ASP A 346 -8.13 -7.15 4.78
CA ASP A 346 -7.57 -6.15 3.87
C ASP A 346 -7.29 -4.79 4.54
N GLU A 347 -7.74 -4.60 5.80
CA GLU A 347 -7.68 -3.31 6.51
C GLU A 347 -6.96 -3.40 7.85
N ALA A 348 -6.90 -4.58 8.46
CA ALA A 348 -6.37 -4.80 9.81
C ALA A 348 -4.94 -4.26 9.98
N VAL A 349 -4.12 -4.43 8.96
CA VAL A 349 -2.71 -4.01 8.97
C VAL A 349 -2.60 -2.48 9.03
N ALA A 350 -3.32 -1.76 8.17
CA ALA A 350 -3.32 -0.28 8.19
C ALA A 350 -3.93 0.28 9.49
N VAL A 351 -4.99 -0.35 9.99
CA VAL A 351 -5.59 -0.02 11.30
C VAL A 351 -4.58 -0.19 12.43
N GLY A 352 -3.84 -1.29 12.44
CA GLY A 352 -2.77 -1.51 13.41
C GLY A 352 -1.65 -0.48 13.30
N ALA A 353 -1.23 -0.16 12.08
CA ALA A 353 -0.18 0.82 11.84
C ALA A 353 -0.56 2.20 12.39
N VAL A 354 -1.82 2.64 12.22
CA VAL A 354 -2.24 3.94 12.73
C VAL A 354 -2.45 3.96 14.25
N LEU A 355 -2.87 2.84 14.85
CA LEU A 355 -2.87 2.71 16.33
C LEU A 355 -1.46 2.84 16.88
N GLN A 356 -0.47 2.20 16.25
CA GLN A 356 0.93 2.34 16.62
C GLN A 356 1.42 3.79 16.47
N ALA A 357 0.98 4.48 15.41
CA ALA A 357 1.28 5.88 15.22
C ALA A 357 0.72 6.75 16.36
N GLY A 358 -0.53 6.52 16.74
CA GLY A 358 -1.19 7.17 17.89
C GLY A 358 -0.41 7.00 19.19
N ILE A 359 0.01 5.77 19.49
CA ILE A 359 0.82 5.43 20.67
C ILE A 359 2.14 6.22 20.67
N ILE A 360 2.85 6.26 19.54
CA ILE A 360 4.13 7.00 19.41
C ILE A 360 3.93 8.51 19.62
N THR A 361 2.86 9.07 19.04
CA THR A 361 2.58 10.50 19.13
C THR A 361 1.92 10.91 20.45
N GLY A 362 1.53 9.95 21.29
CA GLY A 362 0.84 10.18 22.56
C GLY A 362 -0.58 10.71 22.40
N ASP A 363 -1.34 10.20 21.42
CA ASP A 363 -2.76 10.55 21.25
C ASP A 363 -3.57 10.01 22.45
N GLU A 364 -4.18 10.91 23.23
CA GLU A 364 -4.93 10.56 24.44
C GLU A 364 -6.16 9.65 24.16
N GLY A 365 -6.63 9.61 22.91
CA GLY A 365 -7.74 8.76 22.51
C GLY A 365 -7.33 7.32 22.19
N VAL A 366 -6.03 7.02 22.14
CA VAL A 366 -5.51 5.68 21.84
C VAL A 366 -4.99 5.03 23.11
N THR A 367 -5.41 3.79 23.37
CA THR A 367 -4.91 3.00 24.50
C THR A 367 -3.41 2.78 24.37
N ASP A 368 -2.66 3.09 25.43
CA ASP A 368 -1.21 2.90 25.48
C ASP A 368 -0.85 1.41 25.63
N VAL A 369 -0.63 0.74 24.50
CA VAL A 369 -0.26 -0.67 24.42
C VAL A 369 1.26 -0.81 24.28
N LEU A 370 1.88 -1.60 25.15
CA LEU A 370 3.29 -1.95 25.00
C LEU A 370 3.44 -3.07 23.97
N LEU A 371 4.08 -2.77 22.84
CA LEU A 371 4.44 -3.77 21.83
C LEU A 371 5.86 -4.29 22.04
N LEU A 372 5.98 -5.60 22.23
CA LEU A 372 7.25 -6.33 22.31
C LEU A 372 7.39 -7.21 21.07
N ASP A 373 8.15 -6.74 20.07
CA ASP A 373 8.42 -7.48 18.83
C ASP A 373 9.73 -8.28 18.93
N VAL A 374 10.05 -9.09 17.93
CA VAL A 374 11.24 -9.95 17.90
C VAL A 374 12.01 -9.87 16.57
N THR A 375 13.30 -10.24 16.58
CA THR A 375 14.05 -10.45 15.33
C THR A 375 13.66 -11.79 14.66
N PRO A 376 13.36 -11.83 13.35
CA PRO A 376 12.89 -13.05 12.67
C PRO A 376 14.00 -14.08 12.42
N LEU A 377 15.27 -13.65 12.43
CA LEU A 377 16.42 -14.46 12.05
C LEU A 377 17.56 -14.29 13.03
N THR A 378 18.34 -15.37 13.22
CA THR A 378 19.54 -15.37 14.04
C THR A 378 20.61 -14.48 13.40
N LEU A 379 21.26 -13.67 14.22
CA LEU A 379 22.39 -12.81 13.86
C LEU A 379 23.67 -13.36 14.47
N GLY A 380 24.76 -13.27 13.72
CA GLY A 380 26.04 -13.80 14.16
C GLY A 380 27.22 -13.28 13.35
N ILE A 381 28.40 -13.78 13.68
CA ILE A 381 29.65 -13.48 12.96
C ILE A 381 30.33 -14.75 12.46
N GLU A 382 31.10 -14.65 11.37
CA GLU A 382 31.98 -15.73 10.95
C GLU A 382 33.17 -15.82 11.90
N THR A 383 33.43 -17.02 12.42
CA THR A 383 34.62 -17.32 13.20
C THR A 383 35.51 -18.37 12.52
N LEU A 384 36.67 -18.63 13.13
CA LEU A 384 37.67 -19.54 12.56
C LEU A 384 37.06 -20.92 12.26
N GLY A 385 37.24 -21.38 11.02
CA GLY A 385 36.63 -22.62 10.52
C GLY A 385 35.44 -22.38 9.58
N GLY A 386 35.07 -21.12 9.31
CA GLY A 386 33.99 -20.78 8.39
C GLY A 386 32.60 -21.09 8.96
N ILE A 387 32.50 -21.11 10.29
CA ILE A 387 31.26 -21.36 11.02
C ILE A 387 30.65 -20.05 11.49
N MET A 388 29.33 -20.00 11.58
CA MET A 388 28.62 -18.88 12.16
C MET A 388 28.58 -19.04 13.69
N THR A 389 29.04 -18.03 14.41
CA THR A 389 28.87 -17.93 15.86
C THR A 389 27.69 -17.01 16.14
N THR A 390 26.67 -17.58 16.77
CA THR A 390 25.43 -16.88 17.12
C THR A 390 25.68 -15.79 18.16
N MET A 391 25.26 -14.58 17.83
CA MET A 391 25.19 -13.45 18.74
C MET A 391 23.76 -13.31 19.24
N ILE A 392 22.79 -13.02 18.38
CA ILE A 392 21.40 -12.86 18.80
C ILE A 392 20.57 -13.95 18.12
N GLU A 393 19.90 -14.79 18.90
CA GLU A 393 19.04 -15.85 18.37
C GLU A 393 17.76 -15.27 17.75
N ARG A 394 17.21 -15.93 16.73
CA ARG A 394 15.88 -15.59 16.23
C ARG A 394 14.84 -15.61 17.36
N ASN A 395 13.77 -14.85 17.19
CA ASN A 395 12.73 -14.62 18.18
C ASN A 395 13.21 -13.93 19.48
N THR A 396 14.42 -13.38 19.52
CA THR A 396 14.84 -12.49 20.62
C THR A 396 14.04 -11.19 20.54
N THR A 397 13.45 -10.78 21.66
CA THR A 397 12.71 -9.52 21.79
C THR A 397 13.59 -8.32 21.42
N ILE A 398 13.03 -7.36 20.69
CA ILE A 398 13.71 -6.12 20.27
C ILE A 398 13.04 -4.88 20.88
N PRO A 399 13.79 -3.80 21.18
CA PRO A 399 15.24 -3.63 20.96
C PRO A 399 16.09 -4.51 21.90
N SER A 400 17.28 -4.90 21.45
CA SER A 400 18.18 -5.76 22.23
C SER A 400 19.64 -5.52 21.89
N ARG A 401 20.52 -5.75 22.88
CA ARG A 401 21.97 -5.56 22.75
C ARG A 401 22.72 -6.73 23.34
N ARG A 402 23.72 -7.24 22.62
CA ARG A 402 24.62 -8.29 23.10
C ARG A 402 26.07 -8.00 22.71
N SER A 403 26.98 -8.20 23.65
CA SER A 403 28.42 -8.13 23.42
C SER A 403 29.08 -9.48 23.69
N GLU A 404 30.08 -9.83 22.88
CA GLU A 404 30.91 -11.02 23.11
C GLU A 404 32.37 -10.71 22.74
N THR A 405 33.31 -11.30 23.48
CA THR A 405 34.73 -11.03 23.29
C THR A 405 35.38 -12.14 22.47
N PHE A 406 36.01 -11.73 21.36
CA PHE A 406 36.78 -12.55 20.44
C PHE A 406 38.27 -12.19 20.51
N SER A 407 39.10 -12.94 19.78
CA SER A 407 40.53 -12.68 19.70
C SER A 407 41.08 -12.96 18.30
N THR A 408 42.33 -12.55 18.05
CA THR A 408 43.01 -12.74 16.77
C THR A 408 43.28 -14.21 16.48
N ALA A 409 43.12 -14.60 15.21
CA ALA A 409 43.34 -15.96 14.73
C ALA A 409 44.82 -16.28 14.43
N ALA A 410 45.65 -15.26 14.20
CA ALA A 410 47.07 -15.39 13.86
C ALA A 410 47.97 -14.49 14.72
N ASP A 411 49.24 -14.88 14.86
CA ASP A 411 50.23 -14.09 15.58
C ASP A 411 50.53 -12.77 14.85
N ASN A 412 50.64 -11.69 15.60
CA ASN A 412 50.91 -10.33 15.10
C ASN A 412 49.90 -9.86 14.03
N GLN A 413 48.65 -10.32 14.12
CA GLN A 413 47.57 -9.92 13.22
C GLN A 413 47.25 -8.42 13.40
N PRO A 414 47.47 -7.56 12.37
CA PRO A 414 47.33 -6.10 12.51
C PRO A 414 45.89 -5.60 12.42
N ALA A 415 44.97 -6.47 11.98
CA ALA A 415 43.55 -6.16 11.82
C ALA A 415 42.68 -7.41 11.95
N VAL A 416 41.47 -7.26 12.49
CA VAL A 416 40.44 -8.32 12.56
C VAL A 416 39.29 -7.97 11.62
N GLU A 417 38.96 -8.90 10.71
CA GLU A 417 37.76 -8.82 9.88
C GLU A 417 36.58 -9.35 10.71
N VAL A 418 35.52 -8.54 10.80
CA VAL A 418 34.22 -8.92 11.36
C VAL A 418 33.27 -9.09 10.19
N HIS A 419 32.89 -10.34 9.92
CA HIS A 419 31.91 -10.69 8.90
C HIS A 419 30.59 -11.00 9.57
N VAL A 420 29.60 -10.12 9.37
CA VAL A 420 28.28 -10.16 10.00
C VAL A 420 27.32 -10.95 9.11
N LEU A 421 26.58 -11.88 9.71
CA LEU A 421 25.66 -12.78 9.00
C LEU A 421 24.28 -12.84 9.66
N GLN A 422 23.30 -13.21 8.85
CA GLN A 422 21.94 -13.52 9.26
C GLN A 422 21.51 -14.88 8.69
N GLY A 423 20.97 -15.75 9.55
CA GLY A 423 20.43 -17.06 9.14
C GLY A 423 20.66 -18.17 10.16
N GLU A 424 20.15 -19.35 9.83
CA GLU A 424 20.03 -20.50 10.74
C GLU A 424 21.00 -21.65 10.39
N ARG A 425 21.90 -21.44 9.43
CA ARG A 425 22.82 -22.47 8.94
C ARG A 425 24.11 -22.44 9.76
N GLU A 426 24.72 -23.60 9.97
CA GLU A 426 25.95 -23.70 10.79
C GLU A 426 27.17 -23.06 10.11
N PHE A 427 27.27 -23.16 8.78
CA PHE A 427 28.40 -22.62 8.01
C PHE A 427 28.08 -21.20 7.52
N ALA A 428 29.05 -20.29 7.68
CA ALA A 428 28.90 -18.88 7.32
C ALA A 428 28.49 -18.69 5.84
N LYS A 429 29.09 -19.46 4.91
CA LYS A 429 28.79 -19.41 3.47
C LYS A 429 27.34 -19.76 3.08
N ASP A 430 26.60 -20.44 3.96
CA ASP A 430 25.23 -20.86 3.73
C ASP A 430 24.20 -19.86 4.30
N ASN A 431 24.68 -18.80 4.97
CA ASN A 431 23.86 -17.73 5.54
C ASN A 431 23.96 -16.46 4.70
N ILE A 432 23.08 -15.50 4.98
CA ILE A 432 23.06 -14.21 4.32
C ILE A 432 24.15 -13.34 4.93
N THR A 433 25.04 -12.83 4.09
CA THR A 433 26.03 -11.81 4.50
C THR A 433 25.32 -10.48 4.65
N LEU A 434 25.41 -9.88 5.83
CA LEU A 434 24.90 -8.53 6.09
C LEU A 434 25.97 -7.47 5.82
N GLY A 435 27.23 -7.76 6.17
CA GLY A 435 28.32 -6.81 5.97
C GLY A 435 29.67 -7.32 6.47
N ARG A 436 30.74 -6.62 6.09
CA ARG A 436 32.12 -6.91 6.51
C ARG A 436 32.84 -5.63 6.82
N PHE A 437 33.57 -5.60 7.93
CA PHE A 437 34.42 -4.47 8.26
C PHE A 437 35.69 -4.93 8.98
N HIS A 438 36.72 -4.09 8.93
CA HIS A 438 38.02 -4.38 9.51
C HIS A 438 38.30 -3.44 10.69
N LEU A 439 38.53 -4.03 11.86
CA LEU A 439 39.12 -3.31 13.00
C LEU A 439 40.64 -3.30 12.81
N MET A 440 41.16 -2.14 12.40
CA MET A 440 42.59 -1.92 12.13
C MET A 440 43.32 -1.44 13.38
N GLY A 441 44.64 -1.57 13.40
CA GLY A 441 45.49 -0.96 14.44
C GLY A 441 45.73 -1.85 15.66
N ILE A 442 45.56 -3.17 15.50
CA ILE A 442 45.81 -4.13 16.58
C ILE A 442 47.32 -4.25 16.81
N PRO A 443 47.83 -4.02 18.04
CA PRO A 443 49.25 -4.12 18.34
C PRO A 443 49.79 -5.54 18.12
N PRO A 444 51.04 -5.71 17.63
CA PRO A 444 51.66 -7.01 17.45
C PRO A 444 51.67 -7.82 18.77
N SER A 445 50.86 -8.88 18.81
CA SER A 445 50.72 -9.78 19.95
C SER A 445 50.55 -11.22 19.47
N PRO A 446 50.95 -12.23 20.28
CA PRO A 446 50.57 -13.62 20.03
C PRO A 446 49.06 -13.78 19.85
N ARG A 447 48.64 -14.73 19.02
CA ARG A 447 47.22 -15.03 18.81
C ARG A 447 46.52 -15.36 20.13
N GLY A 448 45.24 -14.99 20.26
CA GLY A 448 44.47 -15.23 21.48
C GLY A 448 44.67 -14.20 22.60
N ILE A 449 45.58 -13.23 22.44
CA ILE A 449 45.82 -12.18 23.45
C ILE A 449 44.94 -10.95 23.24
N PRO A 450 44.86 -10.34 22.03
CA PRO A 450 43.99 -9.19 21.81
C PRO A 450 42.54 -9.51 22.18
N GLN A 451 41.86 -8.61 22.89
CA GLN A 451 40.48 -8.81 23.32
C GLN A 451 39.58 -7.90 22.50
N ILE A 452 38.92 -8.47 21.50
CA ILE A 452 38.05 -7.74 20.57
C ILE A 452 36.61 -7.96 21.00
N GLU A 453 36.01 -6.97 21.64
CA GLU A 453 34.59 -6.99 21.96
C GLU A 453 33.79 -6.65 20.71
N VAL A 454 32.91 -7.56 20.28
CA VAL A 454 31.95 -7.32 19.20
C VAL A 454 30.57 -7.15 19.82
N THR A 455 29.90 -6.05 19.51
CA THR A 455 28.57 -5.70 20.00
C THR A 455 27.58 -5.68 18.86
N PHE A 456 26.45 -6.36 19.06
CA PHE A 456 25.25 -6.26 18.22
C PHE A 456 24.20 -5.45 18.97
N ASP A 457 23.63 -4.46 18.30
CA ASP A 457 22.57 -3.60 18.81
C ASP A 457 21.44 -3.57 17.76
N ILE A 458 20.26 -4.07 18.13
CA ILE A 458 19.06 -4.10 17.28
C ILE A 458 18.07 -3.09 17.84
N ASP A 459 17.64 -2.16 16.99
CA ASP A 459 16.67 -1.13 17.37
C ASP A 459 15.21 -1.61 17.33
N ALA A 460 14.26 -0.71 17.66
CA ALA A 460 12.83 -1.02 17.65
C ALA A 460 12.21 -1.21 16.24
N ASN A 461 12.96 -0.89 15.18
CA ASN A 461 12.58 -1.16 13.77
C ASN A 461 13.14 -2.50 13.28
N GLY A 462 13.95 -3.18 14.09
CA GLY A 462 14.67 -4.39 13.72
C GLY A 462 15.95 -4.13 12.92
N ILE A 463 16.47 -2.90 12.93
CA ILE A 463 17.70 -2.51 12.20
C ILE A 463 18.94 -2.80 13.05
N VAL A 464 19.93 -3.45 12.45
CA VAL A 464 21.12 -3.96 13.16
C VAL A 464 22.32 -2.99 13.03
N ASN A 465 22.89 -2.63 14.17
CA ASN A 465 24.18 -1.95 14.28
C ASN A 465 25.21 -2.90 14.88
N VAL A 466 26.39 -3.01 14.25
CA VAL A 466 27.47 -3.87 14.75
C VAL A 466 28.72 -3.04 14.98
N SER A 467 29.27 -3.10 16.18
CA SER A 467 30.57 -2.48 16.51
C SER A 467 31.58 -3.50 17.00
N ALA A 468 32.86 -3.23 16.78
CA ALA A 468 33.97 -3.99 17.29
C ALA A 468 34.99 -3.06 17.94
N LYS A 469 35.40 -3.41 19.16
CA LYS A 469 36.31 -2.61 19.97
C LYS A 469 37.44 -3.47 20.52
N ASP A 470 38.68 -3.06 20.30
CA ASP A 470 39.82 -3.63 21.01
C ASP A 470 39.87 -3.04 22.42
N LEU A 471 39.68 -3.89 23.43
CA LEU A 471 39.69 -3.47 24.84
C LEU A 471 41.08 -3.03 25.32
N GLY A 472 42.16 -3.43 24.63
CA GLY A 472 43.52 -3.05 24.98
C GLY A 472 43.87 -1.63 24.54
N THR A 473 43.54 -1.27 23.30
CA THR A 473 43.85 0.06 22.74
C THR A 473 42.69 1.05 22.85
N GLY A 474 41.47 0.57 23.05
CA GLY A 474 40.25 1.37 22.97
C GLY A 474 39.84 1.73 21.53
N THR A 475 40.58 1.25 20.53
CA THR A 475 40.25 1.46 19.11
C THR A 475 38.93 0.76 18.81
N GLU A 476 38.01 1.48 18.19
CA GLU A 476 36.69 1.00 17.82
C GLU A 476 36.46 1.22 16.33
N GLN A 477 35.76 0.28 15.71
CA GLN A 477 35.20 0.40 14.39
C GLN A 477 33.77 -0.12 14.43
N SER A 478 32.87 0.54 13.73
CA SER A 478 31.48 0.10 13.64
C SER A 478 31.03 0.11 12.20
N ILE A 479 30.10 -0.77 11.89
CA ILE A 479 29.29 -0.71 10.70
C ILE A 479 27.83 -0.59 11.15
N LYS A 480 27.16 0.43 10.63
CA LYS A 480 25.71 0.34 10.53
C LYS A 480 25.45 -0.56 9.35
N ILE A 481 24.70 -1.64 9.54
CA ILE A 481 24.39 -2.55 8.43
C ILE A 481 23.48 -1.77 7.50
N GLU A 482 24.09 -1.11 6.52
CA GLU A 482 23.42 -0.48 5.40
C GLU A 482 23.67 -1.44 4.24
N SER A 483 22.60 -1.88 3.58
CA SER A 483 22.73 -2.79 2.45
C SER A 483 23.58 -2.14 1.37
N GLN A 484 24.35 -2.91 0.60
CA GLN A 484 24.97 -2.42 -0.64
C GLN A 484 23.91 -1.90 -1.65
N THR A 485 22.66 -2.32 -1.49
CA THR A 485 21.49 -1.87 -2.27
C THR A 485 20.72 -0.71 -1.62
N SER A 486 21.13 -0.25 -0.43
CA SER A 486 20.57 0.93 0.21
C SER A 486 21.05 2.19 -0.49
N LEU A 487 20.17 3.18 -0.62
CA LEU A 487 20.50 4.47 -1.19
C LEU A 487 21.34 5.26 -0.18
N THR A 488 22.37 5.95 -0.67
CA THR A 488 23.13 6.89 0.15
C THR A 488 22.28 8.10 0.53
N GLU A 489 22.63 8.81 1.59
CA GLU A 489 21.91 10.05 1.98
C GLU A 489 21.87 11.08 0.84
N ASP A 490 22.94 11.20 0.05
CA ASP A 490 22.97 12.10 -1.11
C ASP A 490 22.00 11.65 -2.20
N GLU A 491 21.91 10.35 -2.48
CA GLU A 491 20.94 9.79 -3.43
C GLU A 491 19.49 9.93 -2.92
N ILE A 492 19.25 9.71 -1.63
CA ILE A 492 17.93 9.92 -1.02
C ILE A 492 17.52 11.38 -1.17
N ASN A 493 18.40 12.32 -0.82
CA ASN A 493 18.11 13.75 -0.92
C ASN A 493 17.87 14.18 -2.37
N ALA A 494 18.63 13.62 -3.33
CA ALA A 494 18.39 13.86 -4.75
C ALA A 494 17.02 13.35 -5.20
N LYS A 495 16.65 12.12 -4.79
CA LYS A 495 15.35 11.52 -5.12
C LYS A 495 14.18 12.22 -4.42
N VAL A 496 14.37 12.71 -3.20
CA VAL A 496 13.38 13.56 -2.51
C VAL A 496 13.14 14.84 -3.29
N ALA A 497 14.21 15.53 -3.72
CA ALA A 497 14.07 16.75 -4.52
C ALA A 497 13.38 16.47 -5.88
N GLU A 498 13.71 15.37 -6.53
CA GLU A 498 13.06 14.92 -7.77
C GLU A 498 11.57 14.62 -7.53
N ALA A 499 11.25 13.91 -6.44
CA ALA A 499 9.90 13.57 -6.03
C ALA A 499 9.05 14.82 -5.67
N GLU A 500 9.67 15.87 -5.11
CA GLU A 500 9.04 17.16 -4.86
C GLU A 500 8.77 17.95 -6.15
N GLU A 501 9.72 17.97 -7.08
CA GLU A 501 9.55 18.57 -8.41
C GLU A 501 8.36 17.91 -9.14
N PHE A 502 8.30 16.59 -9.12
CA PHE A 502 7.21 15.82 -9.68
C PHE A 502 5.87 16.08 -9.00
N ALA A 503 5.83 16.13 -7.67
CA ALA A 503 4.60 16.47 -6.95
C ALA A 503 4.11 17.89 -7.30
N SER A 504 5.03 18.82 -7.58
CA SER A 504 4.67 20.18 -8.03
C SER A 504 4.11 20.19 -9.45
N GLU A 505 4.67 19.36 -10.34
CA GLU A 505 4.18 19.17 -11.70
C GLU A 505 2.79 18.52 -11.71
N ASP A 506 2.59 17.46 -10.93
CA ASP A 506 1.31 16.77 -10.77
C ASP A 506 0.22 17.72 -10.25
N LYS A 507 0.56 18.59 -9.28
CA LYS A 507 -0.36 19.63 -8.77
C LYS A 507 -0.74 20.63 -9.86
N ARG A 508 0.22 21.10 -10.65
CA ARG A 508 -0.03 21.99 -11.80
C ARG A 508 -0.95 21.31 -12.82
N ARG A 509 -0.65 20.06 -13.18
CA ARG A 509 -1.44 19.28 -14.13
C ARG A 509 -2.87 19.04 -13.62
N LYS A 510 -3.04 18.66 -12.34
CA LYS A 510 -4.35 18.51 -11.69
C LYS A 510 -5.16 19.81 -11.77
N ALA A 511 -4.55 20.95 -11.47
CA ALA A 511 -5.19 22.26 -11.58
C ALA A 511 -5.65 22.58 -13.00
N GLY A 512 -4.82 22.28 -14.01
CA GLY A 512 -5.18 22.44 -15.42
C GLY A 512 -6.35 21.56 -15.85
N VAL A 513 -6.36 20.27 -15.47
CA VAL A 513 -7.51 19.37 -15.72
C VAL A 513 -8.78 19.88 -15.04
N THR A 514 -8.67 20.34 -13.79
CA THR A 514 -9.81 20.95 -13.07
C THR A 514 -10.34 22.16 -13.82
N LEU A 515 -9.46 23.06 -14.30
CA LEU A 515 -9.85 24.24 -15.06
C LEU A 515 -10.58 23.87 -16.37
N ILE A 516 -10.05 22.88 -17.12
CA ILE A 516 -10.70 22.36 -18.32
C ILE A 516 -12.11 21.84 -18.01
N ASN A 517 -12.24 21.02 -16.97
CA ASN A 517 -13.54 20.45 -16.57
C ASN A 517 -14.53 21.54 -16.09
N SER A 518 -14.04 22.55 -15.37
CA SER A 518 -14.86 23.69 -14.95
C SER A 518 -15.33 24.52 -16.15
N ALA A 519 -14.47 24.75 -17.14
CA ALA A 519 -14.81 25.44 -18.37
C ALA A 519 -15.86 24.65 -19.19
N ASP A 520 -15.66 23.34 -19.39
CA ASP A 520 -16.62 22.48 -20.10
C ASP A 520 -17.98 22.42 -19.39
N GLY A 521 -17.97 22.28 -18.05
CA GLY A 521 -19.17 22.32 -17.22
C GLY A 521 -19.90 23.67 -17.31
N MET A 522 -19.17 24.78 -17.32
CA MET A 522 -19.73 26.12 -17.54
C MET A 522 -20.35 26.23 -18.93
N VAL A 523 -19.68 25.75 -19.98
CA VAL A 523 -20.23 25.74 -21.34
C VAL A 523 -21.56 24.99 -21.40
N TYR A 524 -21.62 23.81 -20.78
CA TYR A 524 -22.84 23.01 -20.73
C TYR A 524 -23.98 23.72 -19.98
N GLN A 525 -23.72 24.21 -18.76
CA GLN A 525 -24.72 24.87 -17.93
C GLN A 525 -25.23 26.17 -18.56
N ALA A 526 -24.32 27.00 -19.08
CA ALA A 526 -24.64 28.23 -19.77
C ALA A 526 -25.51 27.98 -21.00
N THR A 527 -25.15 26.99 -21.83
CA THR A 527 -25.91 26.62 -23.02
C THR A 527 -27.34 26.18 -22.66
N LYS A 528 -27.49 25.36 -21.61
CA LYS A 528 -28.80 24.92 -21.12
C LYS A 528 -29.64 26.12 -20.63
N MET A 529 -29.04 26.99 -19.82
CA MET A 529 -29.70 28.17 -19.28
C MET A 529 -30.18 29.12 -20.40
N LEU A 530 -29.36 29.35 -21.42
CA LEU A 530 -29.73 30.20 -22.56
C LEU A 530 -30.91 29.62 -23.34
N ASN A 531 -30.97 28.29 -23.52
CA ASN A 531 -32.09 27.63 -24.17
C ASN A 531 -33.40 27.80 -23.36
N GLU A 532 -33.36 27.60 -22.04
CA GLU A 532 -34.51 27.82 -21.16
C GLU A 532 -34.95 29.28 -21.13
N ALA A 533 -34.00 30.21 -21.15
CA ALA A 533 -34.27 31.64 -21.20
C ALA A 533 -34.91 32.06 -22.54
N ALA A 534 -34.49 31.48 -23.65
CA ALA A 534 -35.06 31.76 -24.96
C ALA A 534 -36.53 31.33 -25.10
N GLU A 535 -36.97 30.31 -24.34
CA GLU A 535 -38.38 29.91 -24.28
C GLU A 535 -39.26 30.91 -23.51
N LYS A 536 -38.68 31.61 -22.51
CA LYS A 536 -39.41 32.48 -21.59
C LYS A 536 -39.29 33.98 -21.90
N ILE A 537 -38.20 34.39 -22.55
CA ILE A 537 -37.86 35.79 -22.79
C ILE A 537 -37.83 36.02 -24.31
N SER A 538 -38.92 36.56 -24.83
CA SER A 538 -39.12 36.74 -26.29
C SER A 538 -38.14 37.71 -26.97
N ASP A 539 -37.44 38.56 -26.21
CA ASP A 539 -36.48 39.56 -26.67
C ASP A 539 -35.02 39.27 -26.22
N LEU A 540 -34.73 38.03 -25.81
CA LEU A 540 -33.40 37.64 -25.36
C LEU A 540 -32.39 37.65 -26.53
N ASN A 541 -31.41 38.55 -26.48
CA ASN A 541 -30.27 38.53 -27.40
C ASN A 541 -29.15 37.60 -26.88
N ALA A 542 -29.25 36.31 -27.18
CA ALA A 542 -28.29 35.30 -26.72
C ALA A 542 -27.07 35.10 -27.64
N GLU A 543 -27.07 35.66 -28.86
CA GLU A 543 -25.98 35.47 -29.83
C GLU A 543 -24.58 35.84 -29.29
N PRO A 544 -24.39 36.98 -28.58
CA PRO A 544 -23.07 37.33 -28.03
C PRO A 544 -22.57 36.34 -26.98
N ILE A 545 -23.48 35.69 -26.25
CA ILE A 545 -23.13 34.74 -25.20
C ILE A 545 -22.77 33.39 -25.83
N HIS A 546 -23.52 32.92 -26.84
CA HIS A 546 -23.14 31.73 -27.60
C HIS A 546 -21.76 31.87 -28.26
N ALA A 547 -21.43 33.05 -28.81
CA ALA A 547 -20.10 33.29 -29.36
C ALA A 547 -18.99 33.13 -28.31
N LYS A 548 -19.18 33.68 -27.10
CA LYS A 548 -18.24 33.51 -25.98
C LYS A 548 -18.11 32.06 -25.52
N LEU A 549 -19.20 31.29 -25.51
CA LEU A 549 -19.19 29.87 -25.16
C LEU A 549 -18.43 29.02 -26.19
N GLU A 550 -18.59 29.31 -27.48
CA GLU A 550 -17.82 28.66 -28.54
C GLU A 550 -16.32 29.01 -28.45
N GLU A 551 -15.98 30.27 -28.14
CA GLU A 551 -14.60 30.65 -27.86
C GLU A 551 -14.02 29.91 -26.65
N LEU A 552 -14.77 29.84 -25.53
CA LEU A 552 -14.36 29.09 -24.36
C LEU A 552 -14.14 27.61 -24.67
N ARG A 553 -15.03 27.01 -25.47
CA ARG A 553 -14.92 25.62 -25.90
C ARG A 553 -13.70 25.40 -26.79
N ALA A 554 -13.41 26.32 -27.70
CA ALA A 554 -12.24 26.26 -28.56
C ALA A 554 -10.92 26.39 -27.79
N LEU A 555 -10.92 27.06 -26.63
CA LEU A 555 -9.74 27.14 -25.76
C LEU A 555 -9.44 25.83 -25.02
N ILE A 556 -10.41 24.94 -24.88
CA ILE A 556 -10.26 23.66 -24.16
C ILE A 556 -10.36 22.43 -25.08
N THR A 557 -10.58 22.64 -26.39
CA THR A 557 -10.67 21.56 -27.37
C THR A 557 -9.85 21.82 -28.64
N LYS A 558 -9.35 20.74 -29.24
CA LYS A 558 -8.66 20.73 -30.53
C LYS A 558 -9.08 19.48 -31.29
N ASP A 559 -9.52 19.65 -32.54
CA ASP A 559 -10.08 18.57 -33.37
C ASP A 559 -11.19 17.76 -32.66
N ASP A 560 -12.12 18.47 -32.00
CA ASP A 560 -13.21 17.90 -31.19
C ASP A 560 -12.78 17.01 -30.01
N LYS A 561 -11.52 17.11 -29.58
CA LYS A 561 -10.98 16.43 -28.40
C LYS A 561 -10.50 17.44 -27.38
N THR A 562 -10.64 17.10 -26.10
CA THR A 562 -10.03 17.85 -25.01
C THR A 562 -8.52 18.01 -25.25
N ILE A 563 -8.00 19.21 -25.07
CA ILE A 563 -6.57 19.48 -25.19
C ILE A 563 -5.77 18.84 -24.05
N ASP A 564 -4.48 18.64 -24.28
CA ASP A 564 -3.55 18.30 -23.19
C ASP A 564 -3.37 19.50 -22.28
N VAL A 565 -3.11 19.26 -20.99
CA VAL A 565 -2.86 20.32 -20.01
C VAL A 565 -1.62 21.14 -20.37
N ASP A 566 -0.63 20.52 -21.02
CA ASP A 566 0.57 21.25 -21.45
C ASP A 566 0.32 22.23 -22.61
N ASP A 567 -0.80 22.08 -23.32
CA ASP A 567 -1.26 23.00 -24.38
C ASP A 567 -2.26 24.05 -23.85
N LEU A 568 -2.62 24.02 -22.55
CA LEU A 568 -3.65 24.86 -21.94
C LEU A 568 -3.13 26.28 -21.67
N ASP A 569 -3.80 27.30 -22.22
CA ASP A 569 -3.62 28.69 -21.79
C ASP A 569 -4.55 28.99 -20.60
N GLU A 570 -4.05 28.73 -19.39
CA GLU A 570 -4.80 28.90 -18.13
C GLU A 570 -5.38 30.32 -17.99
N ALA A 571 -4.61 31.33 -18.38
CA ALA A 571 -5.02 32.73 -18.25
C ALA A 571 -6.14 33.08 -19.24
N ALA A 572 -6.05 32.60 -20.48
CA ALA A 572 -7.09 32.81 -21.48
C ALA A 572 -8.41 32.10 -21.09
N VAL A 573 -8.32 30.86 -20.59
CA VAL A 573 -9.51 30.11 -20.14
C VAL A 573 -10.17 30.80 -18.95
N GLN A 574 -9.40 31.20 -17.93
CA GLN A 574 -9.95 31.91 -16.77
C GLN A 574 -10.60 33.25 -17.16
N ALA A 575 -9.93 34.04 -18.01
CA ALA A 575 -10.47 35.31 -18.49
C ALA A 575 -11.79 35.09 -19.25
N LYS A 576 -11.84 34.09 -20.13
CA LYS A 576 -13.03 33.78 -20.92
C LYS A 576 -14.18 33.25 -20.05
N MET A 577 -13.88 32.43 -19.04
CA MET A 577 -14.88 31.99 -18.04
C MET A 577 -15.48 33.19 -17.30
N SER A 578 -14.68 34.16 -16.85
CA SER A 578 -15.19 35.38 -16.21
C SER A 578 -16.06 36.21 -17.16
N GLU A 579 -15.68 36.34 -18.44
CA GLU A 579 -16.49 37.04 -19.45
C GLU A 579 -17.86 36.36 -19.70
N VAL A 580 -17.90 35.03 -19.64
CA VAL A 580 -19.14 34.24 -19.77
C VAL A 580 -20.01 34.43 -18.53
N GLU A 581 -19.43 34.33 -17.34
CA GLU A 581 -20.13 34.49 -16.07
C GLU A 581 -20.79 35.88 -15.96
N GLU A 582 -20.07 36.95 -16.32
CA GLU A 582 -20.61 38.31 -16.34
C GLU A 582 -21.83 38.43 -17.27
N SER A 583 -21.76 37.82 -18.46
CA SER A 583 -22.88 37.84 -19.41
C SER A 583 -24.07 36.99 -18.96
N LEU A 584 -23.84 35.88 -18.25
CA LEU A 584 -24.92 35.07 -17.70
C LEU A 584 -25.64 35.75 -16.53
N HIS A 585 -24.97 36.64 -15.80
CA HIS A 585 -25.61 37.41 -14.73
C HIS A 585 -26.74 38.30 -15.25
N GLU A 586 -26.55 38.94 -16.42
CA GLU A 586 -27.60 39.74 -17.06
C GLU A 586 -28.81 38.90 -17.49
N VAL A 587 -28.58 37.70 -18.03
CA VAL A 587 -29.66 36.77 -18.40
C VAL A 587 -30.39 36.25 -17.18
N SER A 588 -29.66 35.95 -16.10
CA SER A 588 -30.23 35.50 -14.83
C SER A 588 -31.14 36.56 -14.22
N ALA A 589 -30.74 37.83 -14.25
CA ALA A 589 -31.54 38.94 -13.77
C ALA A 589 -32.88 39.05 -14.53
N LYS A 590 -32.84 38.97 -15.86
CA LYS A 590 -34.06 38.99 -16.68
C LYS A 590 -34.96 37.77 -16.47
N LEU A 591 -34.37 36.59 -16.28
CA LEU A 591 -35.12 35.37 -15.94
C LEU A 591 -35.82 35.51 -14.58
N TYR A 592 -35.17 36.13 -13.60
CA TYR A 592 -35.76 36.39 -12.29
C TYR A 592 -36.90 37.41 -12.38
N GLU A 593 -36.72 38.49 -13.16
CA GLU A 593 -37.80 39.46 -13.44
C GLU A 593 -39.00 38.80 -14.14
N ALA A 594 -38.76 37.94 -15.13
CA ALA A 594 -39.81 37.20 -15.82
C ALA A 594 -40.55 36.23 -14.89
N ALA A 595 -39.82 35.52 -14.02
CA ALA A 595 -40.42 34.61 -13.04
C ALA A 595 -41.21 35.36 -11.95
N ALA A 596 -40.72 36.52 -11.51
CA ALA A 596 -41.44 37.39 -10.57
C ALA A 596 -42.71 37.96 -11.20
N ALA A 597 -42.71 38.28 -12.50
CA ALA A 597 -43.89 38.70 -13.23
C ALA A 597 -44.92 37.57 -13.38
N GLU A 598 -44.49 36.34 -13.69
CA GLU A 598 -45.37 35.15 -13.71
C GLU A 598 -45.99 34.86 -12.33
N MET A 599 -45.23 35.01 -11.24
CA MET A 599 -45.75 34.83 -9.88
C MET A 599 -46.72 35.94 -9.46
N ALA A 600 -46.49 37.18 -9.91
CA ALA A 600 -47.42 38.29 -9.67
C ALA A 600 -48.73 38.12 -10.45
N GLU A 601 -48.68 37.62 -11.70
CA GLU A 601 -49.88 37.27 -12.48
C GLU A 601 -50.63 36.07 -11.88
N GLN A 602 -49.92 35.09 -11.28
CA GLN A 602 -50.56 34.00 -10.54
C GLN A 602 -51.24 34.48 -9.24
N GLN A 603 -50.65 35.41 -8.50
CA GLN A 603 -51.28 36.01 -7.31
C GLN A 603 -52.46 36.93 -7.64
N GLU A 604 -52.46 37.63 -8.79
CA GLU A 604 -53.64 38.35 -9.28
C GLU A 604 -54.76 37.41 -9.75
N SER A 605 -54.43 36.18 -10.17
CA SER A 605 -55.42 35.16 -10.55
C SER A 605 -56.05 34.41 -9.36
N GLU A 606 -55.39 34.35 -8.19
CA GLU A 606 -55.95 33.78 -6.95
C GLU A 606 -56.73 34.81 -6.10
N GLY A 607 -56.65 36.10 -6.42
CA GLY A 607 -57.37 37.18 -5.71
C GLY A 607 -58.85 37.35 -6.07
N SER A 608 -59.43 36.44 -6.86
CA SER A 608 -60.81 36.56 -7.36
C SER A 608 -61.65 35.27 -7.28
N GLU A 609 -61.57 34.51 -6.20
CA GLU A 609 -62.65 33.57 -5.84
C GLU A 609 -63.04 33.65 -4.36
N ASP A 610 -64.33 33.37 -4.16
CA ASP A 610 -65.20 33.76 -3.07
C ASP A 610 -64.75 33.30 -1.67
N VAL A 611 -65.04 34.16 -0.68
CA VAL A 611 -65.06 33.79 0.72
C VAL A 611 -66.14 32.72 0.93
N VAL A 612 -65.74 31.51 1.33
CA VAL A 612 -66.66 30.53 1.90
C VAL A 612 -66.29 30.34 3.36
N GLU A 613 -67.16 30.81 4.25
CA GLU A 613 -67.18 30.46 5.67
C GLU A 613 -67.22 28.94 5.82
N ALA A 614 -66.19 28.38 6.43
CA ALA A 614 -66.25 27.05 7.03
C ALA A 614 -66.41 27.25 8.54
N ASP A 615 -67.57 26.86 9.07
CA ASP A 615 -67.81 26.73 10.51
C ASP A 615 -66.74 25.81 11.11
N PHE A 616 -65.93 26.36 12.02
CA PHE A 616 -65.01 25.61 12.86
C PHE A 616 -65.64 25.44 14.24
N GLU A 617 -66.03 24.21 14.57
CA GLU A 617 -66.51 23.82 15.89
C GLU A 617 -65.30 23.73 16.85
N GLU A 618 -65.35 24.50 17.95
CA GLU A 618 -64.31 24.52 18.98
C GLU A 618 -64.11 23.15 19.63
N VAL A 619 -62.86 22.66 19.64
CA VAL A 619 -62.39 21.71 20.63
C VAL A 619 -61.30 22.41 21.44
N GLU A 620 -61.64 22.78 22.68
CA GLU A 620 -60.75 23.39 23.66
C GLU A 620 -59.52 22.48 23.89
N SER A 621 -58.34 23.08 23.79
CA SER A 621 -57.11 22.53 24.34
C SER A 621 -56.98 22.99 25.80
N ASP A 622 -57.09 22.04 26.73
CA ASP A 622 -56.68 22.24 28.12
C ASP A 622 -55.14 22.27 28.18
N ASP A 623 -54.61 23.43 28.58
CA ASP A 623 -53.27 23.58 29.14
C ASP A 623 -53.22 22.88 30.50
N SER A 624 -52.24 21.99 30.70
CA SER A 624 -51.60 21.82 32.00
C SER A 624 -50.27 21.07 31.88
N ASP A 625 -49.19 21.81 32.11
CA ASP A 625 -48.07 21.48 33.01
C ASP A 625 -47.73 19.99 33.24
N GLU A 626 -46.55 19.57 32.75
CA GLU A 626 -45.38 19.14 33.57
C GLU A 626 -44.15 18.78 32.71
#